data_AF-A0A0F7PRA3-F1
#
_entry.id   AF-A0A0F7PRA3-F1
#
_cell.length_a   1.000
_cell.length_b   1.000
_cell.length_c   1.000
_cell.angle_alpha   90.00
_cell.angle_beta   90.00
_cell.angle_gamma   90.00
#
_symmetry.space_group_name_H-M   'P 1'
#
loop_
_entity.id
_entity.type
_entity.pdbx_description
1 polymer ?
#
loop_
_entity_poly.entity_id
_entity_poly.type
_entity_poly.pdbx_seq_one_letter_code
_entity_poly.pdbx_strand_id
1 'polypeptide(L)' 'MYQIGNTIKNCAGALWLIADNVDGGYSVVNLTTNQIFGTYDTLESLIRNAGDESDILVNVEINEM' A
#
# COMPACT_ATOMS: atom_id res chain seq x y z
N MET A 1 12.61 -2.24 -2.43
CA MET A 1 11.87 -1.28 -3.29
C MET A 1 10.49 -1.88 -3.46
N TYR A 2 9.43 -1.17 -3.06
CA TYR A 2 8.08 -1.72 -3.19
C TYR A 2 7.63 -1.76 -4.66
N GLN A 3 6.60 -2.56 -4.93
CA GLN A 3 5.99 -2.73 -6.26
C GLN A 3 4.46 -2.78 -6.13
N ILE A 4 3.75 -2.55 -7.24
CA ILE A 4 2.30 -2.78 -7.31
C ILE A 4 2.00 -4.23 -6.89
N GLY A 5 0.96 -4.43 -6.10
CA GLY A 5 0.57 -5.72 -5.54
C GLY A 5 1.34 -6.12 -4.28
N ASN A 6 2.38 -5.39 -3.88
CA ASN A 6 3.01 -5.63 -2.58
C ASN A 6 2.03 -5.30 -1.45
N THR A 7 1.94 -6.22 -0.49
CA THR A 7 1.28 -5.95 0.79
C THR A 7 2.33 -5.68 1.85
N ILE A 8 2.09 -4.63 2.63
CA ILE A 8 2.99 -4.11 3.65
C ILE A 8 2.25 -4.20 4.98
N LYS A 9 2.95 -4.67 6.01
CA LYS A 9 2.53 -4.49 7.40
C LYS A 9 3.30 -3.30 7.96
N ASN A 10 2.59 -2.24 8.31
CA ASN A 10 3.21 -1.04 8.87
C ASN A 10 3.50 -1.19 10.37
N CYS A 11 4.18 -0.20 10.94
CA CYS A 11 4.56 -0.18 12.36
C CYS A 11 3.37 -0.23 13.34
N ALA A 12 2.21 0.28 12.91
CA ALA A 12 0.95 0.21 13.66
C ALA A 12 0.23 -1.15 13.52
N GLY A 13 0.77 -2.06 12.70
CA GLY A 13 0.22 -3.39 12.44
C GLY A 13 -0.89 -3.45 11.40
N ALA A 14 -1.20 -2.33 10.73
CA ALA A 14 -2.18 -2.29 9.63
C ALA A 14 -1.59 -2.91 8.36
N LEU A 15 -2.48 -3.51 7.55
CA LEU A 15 -2.11 -4.11 6.26
C LEU A 15 -2.43 -3.15 5.12
N TRP A 16 -1.43 -2.83 4.33
CA TRP A 16 -1.49 -1.86 3.25
C TRP A 16 -1.15 -2.51 1.92
N LEU A 17 -1.96 -2.28 0.89
CA LEU A 17 -1.72 -2.75 -0.48
C LEU A 17 -1.30 -1.58 -1.36
N ILE A 18 -0.21 -1.76 -2.10
CA ILE A 18 0.15 -0.82 -3.17
C ILE A 18 -0.62 -1.18 -4.43
N ALA A 19 -1.42 -0.25 -4.92
CA ALA A 19 -2.24 -0.40 -6.12
C ALA A 19 -1.90 0.69 -7.14
N ASP A 20 -2.08 0.38 -8.42
CA ASP A 20 -2.23 1.40 -9.46
C ASP A 20 -3.64 1.99 -9.43
N ASN A 21 -3.80 3.18 -10.00
CA ASN A 21 -5.10 3.82 -10.14
C ASN A 21 -5.45 3.91 -11.63
N VAL A 22 -6.74 3.71 -11.96
CA VAL A 22 -7.24 3.72 -13.34
C VAL A 22 -7.04 5.08 -14.02
N ASP A 23 -7.08 6.16 -13.24
CA ASP A 23 -6.85 7.53 -13.71
C ASP A 23 -5.35 7.90 -13.75
N GLY A 24 -4.47 6.94 -13.44
CA GLY A 24 -3.03 7.10 -13.37
C GLY A 24 -2.50 7.29 -11.95
N GLY A 25 -1.21 7.00 -11.78
CA GLY A 25 -0.54 7.06 -10.49
C GLY A 25 -0.73 5.81 -9.63
N TYR A 26 -0.30 5.93 -8.38
CA TYR A 26 -0.15 4.84 -7.43
C TYR A 26 -0.82 5.22 -6.12
N SER A 27 -1.49 4.27 -5.48
CA SER A 27 -2.19 4.48 -4.22
C SER A 27 -1.81 3.42 -3.19
N VAL A 28 -1.97 3.77 -1.91
CA VAL A 28 -1.95 2.81 -0.81
C VAL A 28 -3.37 2.59 -0.31
N VAL A 29 -3.80 1.34 -0.32
CA VAL A 29 -5.10 0.92 0.21
C VAL A 29 -4.88 0.29 1.58
N ASN A 30 -5.51 0.84 2.62
CA ASN A 30 -5.54 0.21 3.93
C ASN A 30 -6.57 -0.92 3.92
N LEU A 31 -6.09 -2.17 3.91
CA LEU A 31 -6.93 -3.38 3.89
C LEU A 31 -7.68 -3.61 5.21
N THR A 32 -7.28 -2.95 6.30
CA THR A 32 -8.00 -3.02 7.58
C THR A 32 -9.23 -2.12 7.61
N THR A 33 -9.17 -0.96 6.93
CA THR A 33 -10.26 0.04 6.95
C THR A 33 -10.95 0.23 5.61
N ASN A 34 -10.48 -0.42 4.55
CA ASN A 34 -10.93 -0.25 3.16
C ASN A 34 -10.86 1.20 2.67
N GLN A 35 -9.85 1.96 3.13
CA GLN A 35 -9.65 3.36 2.76
C GLN A 35 -8.40 3.54 1.90
N ILE A 36 -8.47 4.47 0.96
CA ILE A 36 -7.32 4.94 0.19
C ILE A 36 -6.63 6.03 1.01
N PHE A 37 -5.33 5.88 1.25
CA PHE A 37 -4.54 6.87 1.99
C PHE A 37 -4.22 8.10 1.13
N GLY A 38 -3.95 7.89 -0.16
CA GLY A 38 -3.67 8.94 -1.13
C GLY A 38 -3.26 8.36 -2.49
N THR A 39 -3.22 9.22 -3.51
CA THR A 39 -2.75 8.89 -4.86
C THR A 39 -1.55 9.78 -5.22
N TYR A 40 -0.52 9.17 -5.80
CA TYR A 40 0.75 9.82 -6.13
C TYR A 40 1.17 9.48 -7.56
N ASP A 41 1.77 10.44 -8.26
CA ASP A 41 2.14 10.27 -9.68
C ASP A 41 3.20 9.18 -9.90
N THR A 42 4.10 8.99 -8.93
CA THR A 42 5.17 7.99 -8.98
C THR A 42 5.18 7.12 -7.75
N LEU A 43 5.65 5.88 -7.91
CA LEU A 43 5.83 4.96 -6.80
C LEU A 43 6.85 5.51 -5.78
N GLU A 44 7.93 6.15 -6.25
CA GLU A 44 8.89 6.82 -5.36
C GLU A 44 8.22 7.89 -4.49
N SER A 45 7.33 8.71 -5.05
CA SER A 45 6.58 9.72 -4.29
C SER A 45 5.66 9.08 -3.27
N LEU A 46 4.99 7.98 -3.62
CA LEU A 46 4.19 7.21 -2.67
C LEU A 46 5.04 6.70 -1.51
N ILE A 47 6.16 6.04 -1.79
CA ILE A 47 7.05 5.47 -0.77
C ILE A 47 7.57 6.57 0.15
N ARG A 48 7.95 7.73 -0.40
CA ARG A 48 8.44 8.85 0.41
C ARG A 48 7.40 9.43 1.37
N ASN A 49 6.11 9.37 1.02
CA ASN A 49 5.04 9.98 1.82
C ASN A 49 4.31 8.98 2.73
N ALA A 50 4.22 7.72 2.32
CA ALA A 50 3.49 6.69 3.05
C ALA A 50 4.41 5.63 3.67
N GLY A 51 5.55 5.33 3.06
CA GLY A 51 6.44 4.27 3.53
C GLY A 51 7.23 4.66 4.78
N ASP A 52 7.49 3.68 5.62
CA ASP A 52 8.33 3.76 6.81
C ASP A 52 9.46 2.71 6.74
N GLU A 53 10.60 2.96 7.38
CA GLU A 53 11.73 2.02 7.39
C GLU A 53 11.43 0.71 8.15
N SER A 54 10.46 0.75 9.06
CA SER A 54 10.01 -0.40 9.85
C SER A 54 8.93 -1.24 9.16
N ASP A 55 8.48 -0.83 7.98
CA ASP A 55 7.52 -1.56 7.17
C ASP A 55 8.08 -2.91 6.72
N ILE A 56 7.21 -3.94 6.77
CA ILE A 56 7.59 -5.30 6.39
C ILE A 56 6.71 -5.77 5.23
N LEU A 57 7.35 -6.29 4.18
CA LEU A 57 6.65 -6.98 3.11
C LEU A 57 6.05 -8.30 3.62
N VAL A 58 4.76 -8.49 3.36
CA VAL A 58 4.03 -9.67 3.80
C VAL A 58 3.23 -10.27 2.65
N ASN A 59 3.12 -11.59 2.64
CA ASN A 59 2.16 -12.29 1.79
C ASN A 59 0.83 -12.39 2.54
N VAL A 60 -0.25 -12.02 1.87
CA VAL A 60 -1.62 -12.11 2.41
C VAL A 60 -2.49 -12.89 1.43
N GLU A 61 -3.47 -13.59 1.99
CA GLU A 61 -4.55 -14.24 1.23
C GLU A 61 -5.83 -13.45 1.47
N ILE A 62 -6.49 -13.01 0.40
CA ILE A 62 -7.77 -12.32 0.48
C ILE A 62 -8.85 -13.38 0.28
N ASN A 63 -9.64 -13.60 1.34
CA ASN A 63 -10.78 -14.49 1.31
C ASN A 63 -12.06 -13.65 1.20
N GLU A 64 -12.80 -13.78 0.11
CA GLU A 64 -14.15 -13.23 -0.02
C GLU A 64 -15.15 -14.21 0.62
N MET A 65 -16.09 -13.70 1.42
CA MET A 65 -17.16 -14.47 2.05
C MET A 65 -18.53 -14.05 1.53
#